data_AF-A0A562JP85-F1
#
_entry.id   AF-A0A562JP85-F1
#
_cell.length_a   1.000
_cell.length_b   1.000
_cell.length_c   1.000
_cell.angle_alpha   90.00
_cell.angle_beta   90.00
_cell.angle_gamma   90.00
#
_symmetry.space_group_name_H-M   'P 1'
#
loop_
_entity.id
_entity.type
_entity.pdbx_description
1 polymer ?
#
loop_
_entity_poly.entity_id
_entity_poly.type
_entity_poly.pdbx_seq_one_letter_code
_entity_poly.pdbx_strand_id
1 'polypeptide(L)'
;MKKRLLTVLAFCFLLIGSALSVNAEVMPKAKTPNQEQKHEYHHRIIDESLLNSLQEKGYTKKEIFIAAHIAKFSKQKVEEVLAFYKKNDSSWEKTAQHYGVDLDKIRNHHHHMDKFLEKNKVIVLKTVSEYSGKTDQELQGYLDKGIPLRFLVSGSAMAKAANKDLGDIIKMKEQGKSFHEIKKELNLEKEQIHTEMKKLVDKIHEDIKTGE
;
A
#
# COMPACT_ATOMS: atom_id res chain seq x y z
N MET A 1 32.86 -22.66 45.62
CA MET A 1 31.83 -22.36 44.58
C MET A 1 32.41 -22.65 43.20
N LYS A 2 31.59 -23.34 42.41
CA LYS A 2 31.68 -23.84 41.02
C LYS A 2 32.82 -23.34 40.08
N LYS A 3 33.60 -24.34 39.63
CA LYS A 3 34.00 -24.74 38.25
C LYS A 3 34.66 -23.71 37.30
N ARG A 4 35.92 -24.01 36.92
CA ARG A 4 36.52 -23.77 35.59
C ARG A 4 37.27 -25.06 35.21
N LEU A 5 36.67 -25.92 34.40
CA LEU A 5 36.91 -26.08 32.95
C LEU A 5 38.41 -26.20 32.62
N LEU A 6 38.89 -27.44 32.49
CA LEU A 6 40.00 -27.78 31.61
C LEU A 6 39.77 -29.21 31.09
N THR A 7 39.52 -29.33 29.80
CA THR A 7 39.37 -30.61 29.09
C THR A 7 40.60 -30.77 28.22
N VAL A 8 41.37 -31.84 28.44
CA VAL A 8 42.48 -32.23 27.55
C VAL A 8 42.43 -33.75 27.36
N LEU A 9 42.18 -34.11 26.10
CA LEU A 9 42.57 -35.33 25.35
C LEU A 9 42.59 -36.69 26.06
N ALA A 10 41.93 -37.68 25.46
CA ALA A 10 42.59 -38.55 24.47
C ALA A 10 41.73 -39.76 24.06
N PHE A 11 41.61 -39.91 22.74
CA PHE A 11 41.63 -41.14 21.96
C PHE A 11 40.70 -42.31 22.33
N CYS A 12 39.71 -42.50 21.47
CA CYS A 12 38.92 -43.71 21.36
C CYS A 12 39.03 -44.28 19.93
N PHE A 13 39.34 -45.57 19.89
CA PHE A 13 39.06 -46.55 18.85
C PHE A 13 39.86 -46.58 17.54
N LEU A 14 40.75 -47.58 17.49
CA LEU A 14 40.89 -48.52 16.37
C LEU A 14 39.52 -49.05 15.92
N LEU A 15 39.29 -49.13 14.60
CA LEU A 15 39.08 -50.40 13.85
C LEU A 15 38.66 -50.13 12.39
N ILE A 16 39.55 -50.52 11.48
CA ILE A 16 39.38 -51.33 10.26
C ILE A 16 38.05 -51.24 9.48
N GLY A 17 38.14 -50.97 8.17
CA GLY A 17 37.08 -51.31 7.21
C GLY A 17 37.33 -50.82 5.80
N SER A 18 38.04 -51.61 5.00
CA SER A 18 38.28 -51.43 3.56
C SER A 18 36.97 -51.52 2.75
N ALA A 19 36.80 -50.65 1.74
CA ALA A 19 36.46 -51.03 0.37
C ALA A 19 36.16 -49.79 -0.49
N LEU A 20 36.95 -49.64 -1.55
CA LEU A 20 36.62 -48.78 -2.68
C LEU A 20 35.34 -49.31 -3.33
N SER A 21 34.31 -48.48 -3.40
CA SER A 21 33.26 -48.60 -4.42
C SER A 21 32.98 -47.22 -4.99
N VAL A 22 33.22 -47.13 -6.29
CA VAL A 22 32.88 -45.99 -7.13
C VAL A 22 31.36 -45.85 -7.12
N ASN A 23 30.87 -44.74 -6.59
CA ASN A 23 29.63 -44.12 -7.01
C ASN A 23 29.92 -42.62 -7.09
N ALA A 24 29.95 -42.09 -8.31
CA ALA A 24 29.80 -40.66 -8.53
C ALA A 24 28.33 -40.31 -8.23
N GLU A 25 28.01 -40.24 -6.93
CA GLU A 25 26.78 -39.59 -6.49
C GLU A 25 26.92 -38.10 -6.77
N VAL A 26 26.09 -37.63 -7.69
CA VAL A 26 25.79 -36.23 -7.90
C VAL A 26 25.50 -35.62 -6.52
N MET A 27 26.44 -34.81 -6.02
CA MET A 27 26.27 -34.08 -4.77
C MET A 27 24.88 -33.41 -4.78
N PRO A 28 24.03 -33.63 -3.77
CA PRO A 28 22.88 -32.76 -3.60
C PRO A 28 23.45 -31.37 -3.34
N LYS A 29 23.25 -30.47 -4.31
CA LYS A 29 23.54 -29.05 -4.16
C LYS A 29 22.97 -28.62 -2.82
N ALA A 30 23.85 -28.31 -1.88
CA ALA A 30 23.48 -27.82 -0.56
C ALA A 30 22.41 -26.75 -0.76
N LYS A 31 21.22 -26.98 -0.17
CA LYS A 31 20.15 -25.99 -0.13
C LYS A 31 20.73 -24.75 0.55
N THR A 32 21.06 -23.76 -0.27
CA THR A 32 21.39 -22.41 0.17
C THR A 32 20.24 -21.96 1.06
N PRO A 33 20.49 -21.41 2.26
CA PRO A 33 19.42 -20.97 3.13
C PRO A 33 18.61 -19.92 2.38
N ASN A 34 17.34 -20.27 2.17
CA ASN A 34 16.20 -19.41 1.94
C ASN A 34 16.60 -17.99 1.54
N GLN A 35 16.76 -17.76 0.23
CA GLN A 35 16.47 -16.44 -0.30
C GLN A 35 14.98 -16.24 -0.03
N GLU A 36 14.68 -15.68 1.15
CA GLU A 36 13.45 -14.93 1.34
C GLU A 36 13.39 -14.01 0.12
N GLN A 37 12.44 -14.30 -0.76
CA GLN A 37 12.01 -13.37 -1.77
C GLN A 37 11.51 -12.15 -1.00
N LYS A 38 12.43 -11.22 -0.72
CA LYS A 38 12.11 -9.85 -0.38
C LYS A 38 11.29 -9.38 -1.56
N HIS A 39 9.98 -9.38 -1.42
CA HIS A 39 9.10 -8.59 -2.25
C HIS A 39 9.61 -7.16 -2.14
N GLU A 40 10.37 -6.75 -3.16
CA GLU A 40 10.95 -5.43 -3.25
C GLU A 40 9.78 -4.47 -3.47
N TYR A 41 9.37 -3.80 -2.38
CA TYR A 41 8.30 -2.83 -2.39
C TYR A 41 8.74 -1.60 -3.20
N HIS A 42 8.67 -1.66 -4.53
CA HIS A 42 9.08 -0.61 -5.48
C HIS A 42 8.27 0.71 -5.38
N HIS A 43 7.52 0.93 -4.29
CA HIS A 43 6.70 2.13 -4.08
C HIS A 43 6.96 2.85 -2.74
N ARG A 44 7.91 2.40 -1.91
CA ARG A 44 8.26 3.14 -0.70
C ARG A 44 9.24 4.27 -1.03
N ILE A 45 8.76 5.52 -0.93
CA ILE A 45 9.56 6.74 -1.14
C ILE A 45 10.57 6.96 0.00
N ILE A 46 10.36 6.30 1.15
CA ILE A 46 11.24 6.34 2.31
C ILE A 46 11.39 4.95 2.93
N ASP A 47 12.59 4.64 3.42
CA ASP A 47 12.88 3.42 4.17
C ASP A 47 12.18 3.40 5.54
N GLU A 48 11.84 2.21 6.04
CA GLU A 48 11.08 2.04 7.28
C GLU A 48 11.90 2.39 8.53
N SER A 49 13.20 2.09 8.55
CA SER A 49 14.10 2.49 9.63
C SER A 49 14.22 4.01 9.68
N LEU A 50 14.38 4.65 8.52
CA LEU A 50 14.44 6.12 8.44
C LEU A 50 13.13 6.75 8.90
N LEU A 51 11.97 6.24 8.45
CA LEU A 51 10.65 6.69 8.88
C LEU A 51 10.52 6.63 10.42
N ASN A 52 10.83 5.50 11.03
CA ASN A 52 10.73 5.33 12.49
C ASN A 52 11.65 6.31 13.23
N SER A 53 12.91 6.45 12.79
CA SER A 53 13.87 7.37 13.41
C SER A 53 13.42 8.85 13.34
N LEU A 54 12.74 9.23 12.26
CA LEU A 54 12.20 10.58 12.10
C LEU A 54 10.95 10.80 12.94
N GLN A 55 10.10 9.78 13.10
CA GLN A 55 8.97 9.85 14.01
C GLN A 55 9.41 9.99 15.46
N GLU A 56 10.45 9.28 15.90
CA GLU A 56 11.04 9.42 17.23
C GLU A 56 11.61 10.82 17.47
N LYS A 57 12.09 11.50 16.41
CA LYS A 57 12.51 12.91 16.44
C LYS A 57 11.36 13.91 16.46
N GLY A 58 10.11 13.44 16.51
CA GLY A 58 8.92 14.29 16.64
C GLY A 58 8.29 14.75 15.33
N TYR A 59 8.73 14.22 14.18
CA TYR A 59 8.08 14.49 12.90
C TYR A 59 6.84 13.62 12.70
N THR A 60 5.78 14.19 12.17
CA THR A 60 4.59 13.44 11.78
C THR A 60 4.86 12.67 10.49
N LYS A 61 4.17 11.53 10.29
CA LYS A 61 4.23 10.77 9.03
C LYS A 61 3.98 11.66 7.81
N LYS A 62 3.02 12.59 7.91
CA LYS A 62 2.68 13.52 6.82
C LYS A 62 3.86 14.43 6.46
N GLU A 63 4.52 15.04 7.44
CA GLU A 63 5.72 15.88 7.21
C GLU A 63 6.84 15.06 6.56
N ILE A 64 7.09 13.84 7.06
CA ILE A 64 8.11 12.93 6.53
C ILE A 64 7.82 12.57 5.06
N PHE A 65 6.57 12.24 4.71
CA PHE A 65 6.22 11.91 3.34
C PHE A 65 6.35 13.09 2.37
N ILE A 66 5.95 14.30 2.78
CA ILE A 66 6.11 15.49 1.93
C ILE A 66 7.59 15.80 1.73
N ALA A 67 8.38 15.79 2.80
CA ALA A 67 9.83 15.99 2.72
C ALA A 67 10.51 14.94 1.85
N ALA A 68 10.09 13.67 1.93
CA ALA A 68 10.65 12.60 1.12
C ALA A 68 10.35 12.77 -0.39
N HIS A 69 9.18 13.30 -0.75
CA HIS A 69 8.90 13.66 -2.14
C HIS A 69 9.78 14.82 -2.61
N ILE A 70 9.88 15.90 -1.83
CA ILE A 70 10.74 17.04 -2.16
C ILE A 70 12.18 16.56 -2.34
N ALA A 71 12.72 15.82 -1.37
CA ALA A 71 14.05 15.22 -1.39
C ALA A 71 14.31 14.37 -2.65
N LYS A 72 13.35 13.52 -3.04
CA LYS A 72 13.43 12.71 -4.26
C LYS A 72 13.58 13.56 -5.52
N PHE A 73 12.81 14.63 -5.65
CA PHE A 73 12.82 15.48 -6.85
C PHE A 73 13.95 16.52 -6.85
N SER A 74 14.40 16.97 -5.68
CA SER A 74 15.54 17.88 -5.53
C SER A 74 16.89 17.19 -5.37
N LYS A 75 16.90 15.84 -5.29
CA LYS A 75 18.08 15.01 -5.01
C LYS A 75 18.78 15.36 -3.68
N GLN A 76 18.01 15.81 -2.69
CA GLN A 76 18.49 16.11 -1.33
C GLN A 76 18.14 14.98 -0.36
N LYS A 77 18.60 15.06 0.89
CA LYS A 77 18.20 14.11 1.94
C LYS A 77 16.88 14.54 2.60
N VAL A 78 16.10 13.56 3.05
CA VAL A 78 14.79 13.82 3.71
C VAL A 78 15.00 14.67 4.98
N GLU A 79 16.05 14.37 5.72
CA GLU A 79 16.43 15.04 6.96
C GLU A 79 16.81 16.50 6.74
N GLU A 80 17.47 16.82 5.62
CA GLU A 80 17.84 18.19 5.25
C GLU A 80 16.59 19.02 4.94
N VAL A 81 15.65 18.46 4.18
CA VAL A 81 14.37 19.11 3.88
C VAL A 81 13.54 19.33 5.15
N LEU A 82 13.47 18.34 6.04
CA LEU A 82 12.76 18.43 7.32
C LEU A 82 13.38 19.49 8.24
N ALA A 83 14.71 19.53 8.33
CA ALA A 83 15.42 20.53 9.12
C ALA A 83 15.19 21.95 8.58
N PHE A 84 15.22 22.12 7.25
CA PHE A 84 14.90 23.41 6.63
C PHE A 84 13.46 23.84 6.93
N TYR A 85 12.49 22.93 6.78
CA TYR A 85 11.09 23.20 7.06
C TYR A 85 10.87 23.69 8.50
N LYS A 86 11.42 22.97 9.50
CA LYS A 86 11.29 23.33 10.92
C LYS A 86 12.04 24.61 11.30
N LYS A 87 13.29 24.76 10.82
CA LYS A 87 14.13 25.90 11.20
C LYS A 87 13.55 27.24 10.76
N ASN A 88 12.90 27.26 9.60
CA ASN A 88 12.40 28.50 8.99
C ASN A 88 10.92 28.77 9.28
N ASP A 89 10.24 27.91 10.05
CA ASP A 89 8.78 27.93 10.24
C ASP A 89 8.03 28.12 8.89
N SER A 90 8.53 27.41 7.87
CA SER A 90 8.12 27.60 6.48
C SER A 90 6.85 26.81 6.17
N SER A 91 6.07 27.28 5.20
CA SER A 91 5.09 26.41 4.56
C SER A 91 5.77 25.36 3.67
N TRP A 92 5.05 24.29 3.33
CA TRP A 92 5.57 23.28 2.41
C TRP A 92 5.84 23.86 1.02
N GLU A 93 5.00 24.81 0.57
CA GLU A 93 5.16 25.55 -0.69
C GLU A 93 6.49 26.29 -0.73
N LYS A 94 6.82 27.05 0.33
CA LYS A 94 8.10 27.77 0.42
C LYS A 94 9.30 26.81 0.48
N THR A 95 9.15 25.73 1.25
CA THR A 95 10.19 24.68 1.35
C THR A 95 10.46 24.06 -0.01
N ALA A 96 9.42 23.71 -0.77
CA ALA A 96 9.59 23.11 -2.09
C ALA A 96 10.18 24.10 -3.11
N GLN A 97 9.72 25.35 -3.10
CA GLN A 97 10.29 26.42 -3.93
C GLN A 97 11.78 26.62 -3.66
N HIS A 98 12.19 26.61 -2.39
CA HIS A 98 13.61 26.69 -2.01
C HIS A 98 14.45 25.59 -2.68
N TYR A 99 13.90 24.38 -2.78
CA TYR A 99 14.55 23.24 -3.42
C TYR A 99 14.26 23.10 -4.93
N GLY A 100 13.59 24.09 -5.56
CA GLY A 100 13.25 24.06 -6.99
C GLY A 100 12.22 22.99 -7.37
N VAL A 101 11.40 22.55 -6.41
CA VAL A 101 10.38 21.50 -6.60
C VAL A 101 9.00 22.12 -6.70
N ASP A 102 8.27 21.73 -7.75
CA ASP A 102 6.87 22.06 -7.94
C ASP A 102 5.98 21.08 -7.13
N LEU A 103 5.43 21.56 -6.00
CA LEU A 103 4.58 20.76 -5.13
C LEU A 103 3.24 20.37 -5.75
N ASP A 104 2.75 21.08 -6.76
CA ASP A 104 1.49 20.73 -7.41
C ASP A 104 1.63 19.45 -8.23
N LYS A 105 2.84 19.11 -8.69
CA LYS A 105 3.16 17.80 -9.29
C LYS A 105 3.23 16.67 -8.26
N ILE A 106 3.56 16.98 -7.00
CA ILE A 106 3.58 16.02 -5.89
C ILE A 106 2.17 15.79 -5.35
N ARG A 107 1.38 16.86 -5.16
CA ARG A 107 -0.01 16.80 -4.67
C ARG A 107 -0.97 16.12 -5.66
N ASN A 108 -0.71 16.20 -6.97
CA ASN A 108 -1.58 15.64 -8.00
C ASN A 108 -1.50 14.11 -8.19
N HIS A 109 -0.69 13.38 -7.42
CA HIS A 109 -0.58 11.92 -7.54
C HIS A 109 -1.86 11.15 -7.14
N HIS A 110 -2.89 11.82 -6.60
CA HIS A 110 -4.11 11.17 -6.12
C HIS A 110 -5.36 11.38 -6.99
N HIS A 111 -5.30 12.19 -8.05
CA HIS A 111 -6.48 12.52 -8.86
C HIS A 111 -6.59 11.77 -10.20
N HIS A 112 -5.67 10.86 -10.51
CA HIS A 112 -5.76 10.08 -11.75
C HIS A 112 -7.04 9.25 -11.81
N MET A 113 -7.40 8.62 -10.68
CA MET A 113 -8.64 7.83 -10.60
C MET A 113 -9.88 8.72 -10.69
N ASP A 114 -9.92 9.85 -9.97
CA ASP A 114 -11.08 10.76 -10.03
C ASP A 114 -11.29 11.28 -11.47
N LYS A 115 -10.22 11.72 -12.13
CA LYS A 115 -10.27 12.17 -13.54
C LYS A 115 -10.70 11.06 -14.48
N PHE A 116 -10.17 9.84 -14.30
CA PHE A 116 -10.55 8.68 -15.10
C PHE A 116 -12.04 8.35 -14.94
N LEU A 117 -12.53 8.33 -13.71
CA LEU A 117 -13.93 8.01 -13.42
C LEU A 117 -14.87 9.09 -13.96
N GLU A 118 -14.56 10.37 -13.75
CA GLU A 118 -15.39 11.47 -14.25
C GLU A 118 -15.40 11.55 -15.78
N LYS A 119 -14.26 11.31 -16.44
CA LYS A 119 -14.21 11.27 -17.92
C LYS A 119 -15.13 10.18 -18.48
N ASN A 120 -15.27 9.06 -17.79
CA ASN A 120 -16.03 7.90 -18.23
C ASN A 120 -17.34 7.71 -17.44
N LYS A 121 -17.87 8.78 -16.83
CA LYS A 121 -18.92 8.74 -15.81
C LYS A 121 -20.14 7.90 -16.18
N VAL A 122 -20.61 7.99 -17.43
CA VAL A 122 -21.79 7.25 -17.91
C VAL A 122 -21.56 5.74 -17.82
N ILE A 123 -20.44 5.26 -18.36
CA ILE A 123 -20.09 3.83 -18.34
C ILE A 123 -19.82 3.39 -16.89
N VAL A 124 -19.08 4.19 -16.11
CA VAL A 124 -18.82 3.91 -14.69
C VAL A 124 -20.12 3.73 -13.91
N LEU A 125 -21.09 4.63 -14.06
CA LEU A 125 -22.36 4.54 -13.35
C LEU A 125 -23.16 3.32 -13.75
N LYS A 126 -23.19 2.98 -15.05
CA LYS A 126 -23.83 1.75 -15.53
C LYS A 126 -23.17 0.50 -14.93
N THR A 127 -21.84 0.40 -14.96
CA THR A 127 -21.12 -0.75 -14.39
C THR A 127 -21.33 -0.83 -12.87
N VAL A 128 -21.33 0.31 -12.16
CA VAL A 128 -21.62 0.35 -10.72
C VAL A 128 -23.07 -0.05 -10.43
N SER A 129 -24.03 0.36 -11.26
CA SER A 129 -25.44 -0.01 -11.20
C SER A 129 -25.61 -1.53 -11.27
N GLU A 130 -25.04 -2.16 -12.30
CA GLU A 130 -25.04 -3.62 -12.48
C GLU A 130 -24.34 -4.36 -11.33
N TYR A 131 -23.18 -3.86 -10.90
CA TYR A 131 -22.37 -4.54 -9.88
C TYR A 131 -22.96 -4.46 -8.47
N SER A 132 -23.55 -3.31 -8.13
CA SER A 132 -24.16 -3.04 -6.82
C SER A 132 -25.64 -3.42 -6.73
N GLY A 133 -26.30 -3.65 -7.86
CA GLY A 133 -27.75 -3.88 -7.94
C GLY A 133 -28.60 -2.63 -7.68
N LYS A 134 -27.99 -1.43 -7.76
CA LYS A 134 -28.70 -0.14 -7.62
C LYS A 134 -29.12 0.38 -8.98
N THR A 135 -30.25 1.05 -9.03
CA THR A 135 -30.71 1.74 -10.25
C THR A 135 -29.89 3.00 -10.51
N ASP A 136 -29.85 3.43 -11.78
CA ASP A 136 -29.18 4.67 -12.19
C ASP A 136 -29.74 5.90 -11.43
N GLN A 137 -31.05 5.89 -11.14
CA GLN A 137 -31.70 6.94 -10.36
C GLN A 137 -31.22 6.96 -8.90
N GLU A 138 -31.06 5.81 -8.25
CA GLU A 138 -30.51 5.74 -6.89
C GLU A 138 -29.06 6.25 -6.85
N LEU A 139 -28.23 5.83 -7.82
CA LEU A 139 -26.84 6.26 -7.89
C LEU A 139 -26.73 7.77 -8.13
N GLN A 140 -27.55 8.32 -9.02
CA GLN A 140 -27.62 9.76 -9.23
C GLN A 140 -28.06 10.49 -7.95
N GLY A 141 -29.04 9.96 -7.23
CA GLY A 141 -29.46 10.50 -5.94
C GLY A 141 -28.33 10.52 -4.90
N TYR A 142 -27.42 9.55 -4.90
CA TYR A 142 -26.22 9.59 -4.05
C TYR A 142 -25.23 10.67 -4.48
N LEU A 143 -25.00 10.84 -5.79
CA LEU A 143 -24.14 11.90 -6.32
C LEU A 143 -24.68 13.29 -5.95
N ASP A 144 -25.99 13.50 -6.07
CA ASP A 144 -26.66 14.79 -5.80
C ASP A 144 -26.54 15.18 -4.31
N LYS A 145 -26.44 14.19 -3.42
CA LYS A 145 -26.15 14.38 -1.99
C LYS A 145 -24.67 14.64 -1.69
N GLY A 146 -23.83 14.75 -2.71
CA GLY A 146 -22.40 15.02 -2.58
C GLY A 146 -21.55 13.78 -2.28
N ILE A 147 -22.08 12.56 -2.47
CA ILE A 147 -21.26 11.36 -2.40
C ILE A 147 -20.36 11.32 -3.65
N PRO A 148 -19.02 11.30 -3.51
CA PRO A 148 -18.14 11.30 -4.68
C PRO A 148 -18.28 10.03 -5.52
N LEU A 149 -18.16 10.12 -6.85
CA LEU A 149 -18.20 8.97 -7.76
C LEU A 149 -17.18 7.89 -7.38
N ARG A 150 -15.97 8.29 -7.00
CA ARG A 150 -14.93 7.38 -6.47
C ARG A 150 -15.40 6.64 -5.21
N PHE A 151 -16.21 7.28 -4.36
CA PHE A 151 -16.80 6.61 -3.21
C PHE A 151 -17.90 5.63 -3.64
N LEU A 152 -18.71 5.91 -4.67
CA LEU A 152 -19.67 4.93 -5.17
C LEU A 152 -18.99 3.65 -5.68
N VAL A 153 -17.90 3.78 -6.44
CA VAL A 153 -17.10 2.63 -6.89
C VAL A 153 -16.51 1.87 -5.69
N SER A 154 -15.82 2.57 -4.80
CA SER A 154 -15.16 1.92 -3.66
C SER A 154 -16.12 1.38 -2.60
N GLY A 155 -17.24 2.06 -2.38
CA GLY A 155 -18.34 1.64 -1.52
C GLY A 155 -19.07 0.42 -2.08
N SER A 156 -19.20 0.28 -3.40
CA SER A 156 -19.78 -0.91 -4.04
C SER A 156 -18.90 -2.13 -3.84
N ALA A 157 -17.58 -2.00 -4.00
CA ALA A 157 -16.63 -3.06 -3.67
C ALA A 157 -16.70 -3.45 -2.18
N MET A 158 -16.79 -2.46 -1.28
CA MET A 158 -16.94 -2.70 0.15
C MET A 158 -18.26 -3.41 0.50
N ALA A 159 -19.37 -2.98 -0.10
CA ALA A 159 -20.68 -3.59 0.05
C ALA A 159 -20.64 -5.07 -0.38
N LYS A 160 -20.05 -5.35 -1.53
CA LYS A 160 -19.90 -6.72 -2.05
C LYS A 160 -19.04 -7.58 -1.12
N ALA A 161 -17.90 -7.06 -0.66
CA ALA A 161 -17.01 -7.76 0.27
C ALA A 161 -17.67 -8.04 1.64
N ALA A 162 -18.52 -7.12 2.12
CA ALA A 162 -19.28 -7.29 3.36
C ALA A 162 -20.57 -8.09 3.20
N ASN A 163 -20.93 -8.51 1.97
CA ASN A 163 -22.25 -9.05 1.64
C ASN A 163 -23.40 -8.16 2.18
N LYS A 164 -23.30 -6.85 1.92
CA LYS A 164 -24.26 -5.81 2.32
C LYS A 164 -24.77 -5.03 1.11
N ASP A 165 -25.87 -4.34 1.30
CA ASP A 165 -26.40 -3.39 0.33
C ASP A 165 -25.53 -2.13 0.25
N LEU A 166 -25.33 -1.58 -0.96
CA LEU A 166 -24.58 -0.33 -1.14
C LEU A 166 -25.20 0.82 -0.34
N GLY A 167 -26.53 0.88 -0.25
CA GLY A 167 -27.25 1.91 0.49
C GLY A 167 -26.88 1.96 1.97
N ASP A 168 -26.53 0.82 2.58
CA ASP A 168 -26.06 0.80 3.97
C ASP A 168 -24.66 1.42 4.12
N ILE A 169 -23.78 1.18 3.15
CA ILE A 169 -22.46 1.84 3.08
C ILE A 169 -22.63 3.35 2.87
N ILE A 170 -23.58 3.76 2.02
CA ILE A 170 -23.90 5.18 1.80
C ILE A 170 -24.42 5.84 3.07
N LYS A 171 -25.34 5.21 3.80
CA LYS A 171 -25.83 5.76 5.09
C LYS A 171 -24.69 5.99 6.08
N MET A 172 -23.75 5.05 6.17
CA MET A 172 -22.57 5.22 7.03
C MET A 172 -21.70 6.40 6.56
N LYS A 173 -21.57 6.59 5.25
CA LYS A 173 -20.86 7.75 4.68
C LYS A 173 -21.57 9.07 4.94
N GLU A 174 -22.90 9.11 4.82
CA GLU A 174 -23.75 10.27 5.12
C GLU A 174 -23.68 10.64 6.62
N GLN A 175 -23.47 9.67 7.52
CA GLN A 175 -23.17 9.89 8.94
C GLN A 175 -21.77 10.47 9.21
N GLY A 176 -21.00 10.78 8.16
CA GLY A 176 -19.67 11.38 8.27
C GLY A 176 -18.53 10.37 8.43
N LYS A 177 -18.80 9.06 8.47
CA LYS A 177 -17.74 8.05 8.62
C LYS A 177 -16.82 8.04 7.40
N SER A 178 -15.52 7.95 7.68
CA SER A 178 -14.50 7.75 6.67
C SER A 178 -14.51 6.31 6.16
N PHE A 179 -13.94 6.08 4.97
CA PHE A 179 -13.79 4.73 4.41
C PHE A 179 -13.09 3.76 5.38
N HIS A 180 -12.11 4.25 6.15
CA HIS A 180 -11.40 3.43 7.13
C HIS A 180 -12.29 3.04 8.32
N GLU A 181 -13.10 3.97 8.83
CA GLU A 181 -14.05 3.70 9.92
C GLU A 181 -15.11 2.71 9.48
N ILE A 182 -15.68 2.88 8.29
CA ILE A 182 -16.66 1.95 7.72
C ILE A 182 -16.04 0.55 7.58
N LYS A 183 -14.84 0.44 6.99
CA LYS A 183 -14.11 -0.83 6.89
C LYS A 183 -13.96 -1.51 8.26
N LYS A 184 -13.53 -0.75 9.26
CA LYS A 184 -13.31 -1.25 10.63
C LYS A 184 -14.62 -1.74 11.26
N GLU A 185 -15.70 -0.97 11.11
CA GLU A 185 -17.02 -1.31 11.63
C GLU A 185 -17.60 -2.57 10.97
N LEU A 186 -17.32 -2.77 9.69
CA LEU A 186 -17.71 -3.97 8.95
C LEU A 186 -16.76 -5.16 9.15
N ASN A 187 -15.71 -5.00 9.96
CA ASN A 187 -14.66 -6.00 10.20
C ASN A 187 -14.08 -6.58 8.89
N LEU A 188 -13.86 -5.71 7.91
CA LEU A 188 -13.33 -6.09 6.60
C LEU A 188 -11.81 -6.02 6.55
N GLU A 189 -11.22 -7.10 6.06
CA GLU A 189 -9.80 -7.14 5.74
C GLU A 189 -9.51 -6.38 4.44
N LYS A 190 -8.32 -5.79 4.36
CA LYS A 190 -7.91 -4.98 3.21
C LYS A 190 -8.00 -5.78 1.89
N GLU A 191 -7.62 -7.05 1.92
CA GLU A 191 -7.57 -7.91 0.73
C GLU A 191 -8.96 -8.28 0.19
N GLN A 192 -9.97 -8.38 1.07
CA GLN A 192 -11.35 -8.62 0.64
C GLN A 192 -11.87 -7.45 -0.20
N ILE A 193 -11.64 -6.23 0.28
CA ILE A 193 -12.00 -5.01 -0.46
C ILE A 193 -11.16 -4.88 -1.73
N HIS A 194 -9.86 -5.15 -1.66
CA HIS A 194 -8.98 -5.06 -2.82
C HIS A 194 -9.39 -6.02 -3.94
N THR A 195 -9.80 -7.24 -3.59
CA THR A 195 -10.29 -8.24 -4.54
C THR A 195 -11.52 -7.75 -5.30
N GLU A 196 -12.53 -7.24 -4.58
CA GLU A 196 -13.75 -6.71 -5.20
C GLU A 196 -13.49 -5.41 -5.97
N MET A 197 -12.62 -4.54 -5.45
CA MET A 197 -12.18 -3.34 -6.15
C MET A 197 -11.53 -3.67 -7.50
N LYS A 198 -10.62 -4.65 -7.52
CA LYS A 198 -9.94 -5.08 -8.74
C LYS A 198 -10.96 -5.57 -9.77
N LYS A 199 -11.88 -6.45 -9.38
CA LYS A 199 -12.94 -6.95 -10.27
C LYS A 199 -13.76 -5.82 -10.87
N LEU A 200 -14.23 -4.88 -10.04
CA LEU A 200 -15.06 -3.77 -10.49
C LEU A 200 -14.30 -2.82 -11.42
N VAL A 201 -13.05 -2.46 -11.07
CA VAL A 201 -12.24 -1.55 -11.90
C VAL A 201 -11.81 -2.21 -13.20
N ASP A 202 -11.47 -3.50 -13.20
CA ASP A 202 -11.17 -4.25 -14.44
C ASP A 202 -12.40 -4.26 -15.35
N LYS A 203 -13.59 -4.55 -14.80
CA LYS A 203 -14.85 -4.52 -15.55
C LYS A 203 -15.16 -3.14 -16.13
N ILE A 204 -14.95 -2.06 -15.37
CA ILE A 204 -15.09 -0.69 -15.87
C ILE A 204 -14.15 -0.45 -17.07
N HIS A 205 -12.88 -0.88 -17.00
CA HIS A 205 -11.97 -0.74 -18.12
C HIS A 205 -12.40 -1.55 -19.34
N GLU A 206 -12.94 -2.75 -19.15
CA GLU A 206 -13.49 -3.59 -20.23
C GLU A 206 -14.71 -2.94 -20.89
N ASP A 207 -15.65 -2.42 -20.08
CA ASP A 207 -16.85 -1.75 -20.58
C ASP A 207 -16.53 -0.46 -21.33
N ILE A 208 -15.49 0.27 -20.91
CA ILE A 208 -15.00 1.43 -21.66
C ILE A 208 -14.46 1.01 -23.03
N LYS A 209 -13.63 -0.04 -23.10
CA LYS A 209 -13.05 -0.51 -24.37
C LYS A 209 -14.09 -1.06 -25.35
N THR A 210 -15.20 -1.59 -24.83
CA THR A 210 -16.25 -2.22 -25.66
C THR A 210 -17.40 -1.26 -25.97
N GLY A 211 -17.51 -0.16 -25.24
CA GLY A 211 -18.51 0.90 -25.44
C GLY A 211 -18.01 2.13 -26.20
N GLU A 212 -16.70 2.21 -26.51
CA GLU A 212 -16.10 3.15 -27.49
C GLU A 212 -16.18 2.59 -28.92
#